data_AF-A0A9E4KTU3-F1
#
_entry.id   AF-A0A9E4KTU3-F1
#
_cell.length_a   1.000
_cell.length_b   1.000
_cell.length_c   1.000
_cell.angle_alpha   90.00
_cell.angle_beta   90.00
_cell.angle_gamma   90.00
#
_symmetry.space_group_name_H-M   'P 1'
#
loop_
_entity.id
_entity.type
_entity.pdbx_description
1 polymer ?
#
loop_
_entity_poly.entity_id
_entity_poly.type
_entity_poly.pdbx_seq_one_letter_code
_entity_poly.pdbx_strand_id
1 'polypeptide(L)'
;LDDGGAIEVRGGRHPVVERLLAAGEFVPNDLALSRDERQVLVVTGPNMAGKSTYLRQAALIVLLAQVGSFVPADSARIGMVDRIFTRVGLQDDLGAGQSTFMVEMVETAGILHQATGRSLVVLDEIGRGTSTYDGLSIAQAVAEHVHNDPRLGCRTLFATHYHELTELAARLPRVHNCSVAVAEQGGDVVFLHRIAPGGADRSYGVHVAQLAGMPRPVLQRAWELLAAHEGERGAGAGQGVAQRRGAPQAAGMQLGLFAEPPPSPVVEELLALDLNAVSPIEALNRLYALQALARNADGGGER
;
A
#
# COMPACT_ATOMS: atom_id res chain seq x y z
N LEU A 1 14.09 23.43 18.06
CA LEU A 1 14.34 23.75 16.64
C LEU A 1 15.83 23.64 16.40
N ASP A 2 16.29 23.07 15.29
CA ASP A 2 17.72 23.03 14.94
C ASP A 2 17.93 23.09 13.41
N ASP A 3 19.19 23.18 12.98
CA ASP A 3 19.56 23.19 11.55
C ASP A 3 19.67 21.79 10.91
N GLY A 4 19.36 20.75 11.68
CA GLY A 4 19.42 19.36 11.26
C GLY A 4 18.31 18.96 10.28
N GLY A 5 18.36 17.71 9.82
CA GLY A 5 17.41 17.15 8.86
C GLY A 5 16.30 16.30 9.46
N ALA A 6 16.17 16.24 10.79
CA ALA A 6 15.26 15.33 11.49
C ALA A 6 13.97 16.06 11.96
N ILE A 7 12.86 15.33 12.05
CA ILE A 7 11.63 15.73 12.74
C ILE A 7 11.30 14.58 13.68
N GLU A 8 11.48 14.82 14.97
CA GLU A 8 11.19 13.87 16.04
C GLU A 8 10.16 14.50 16.97
N VAL A 9 9.03 13.84 17.14
CA VAL A 9 7.95 14.27 18.04
C VAL A 9 7.58 13.08 18.90
N ARG A 10 7.58 13.26 20.22
CA ARG A 10 7.06 12.26 21.17
C ARG A 10 5.73 12.72 21.73
N GLY A 11 4.75 11.84 21.76
CA GLY A 11 3.43 12.13 22.29
C GLY A 11 2.74 13.29 21.56
N GLY A 12 2.92 13.41 20.25
CA GLY A 12 2.34 14.48 19.46
C GLY A 12 0.82 14.41 19.43
N ARG A 13 0.15 15.57 19.49
CA ARG A 13 -1.31 15.71 19.48
C ARG A 13 -1.76 16.75 18.49
N HIS A 14 -2.95 16.58 17.91
CA HIS A 14 -3.48 17.54 16.95
C HIS A 14 -4.06 18.74 17.71
N PRO A 15 -3.53 19.97 17.53
CA PRO A 15 -3.85 21.11 18.41
C PRO A 15 -5.33 21.50 18.44
N VAL A 16 -6.05 21.26 17.34
CA VAL A 16 -7.51 21.50 17.25
C VAL A 16 -8.33 20.29 17.70
N VAL A 17 -8.14 19.11 17.11
CA VAL A 17 -8.93 17.91 17.42
C VAL A 17 -8.84 17.53 18.90
N GLU A 18 -7.66 17.64 19.53
CA GLU A 18 -7.51 17.36 20.97
C GLU A 18 -8.44 18.23 21.84
N ARG A 19 -8.71 19.47 21.43
CA ARG A 19 -9.59 20.40 22.16
C ARG A 19 -11.07 20.12 21.95
N LEU A 20 -11.41 19.43 20.87
CA LEU A 20 -12.81 19.08 20.53
C LEU A 20 -13.26 17.77 21.18
N LEU A 21 -12.31 16.91 21.55
CA LEU A 21 -12.57 15.65 22.26
C LEU A 21 -12.57 15.88 23.78
N ALA A 22 -13.15 14.93 24.53
CA ALA A 22 -13.07 15.00 25.98
C ALA A 22 -11.63 14.75 26.46
N ALA A 23 -11.30 15.27 27.65
CA ALA A 23 -9.98 15.13 28.22
C ALA A 23 -9.57 13.65 28.34
N GLY A 24 -8.44 13.28 27.72
CA GLY A 24 -7.92 11.92 27.73
C GLY A 24 -8.39 11.02 26.57
N GLU A 25 -9.28 11.50 25.70
CA GLU A 25 -9.76 10.71 24.55
C GLU A 25 -8.82 10.75 23.34
N PHE A 26 -8.08 11.85 23.16
CA PHE A 26 -7.14 11.96 22.04
C PHE A 26 -5.93 11.03 22.28
N VAL A 27 -5.65 10.15 21.31
CA VAL A 27 -4.52 9.24 21.37
C VAL A 27 -3.26 9.92 20.80
N PRO A 28 -2.24 10.20 21.63
CA PRO A 28 -1.02 10.83 21.16
C PRO A 28 -0.17 9.85 20.33
N ASN A 29 0.55 10.40 19.35
CA ASN A 29 1.36 9.63 18.41
C ASN A 29 2.77 10.21 18.24
N ASP A 30 3.75 9.30 18.19
CA ASP A 30 5.13 9.65 17.90
C ASP A 30 5.34 9.84 16.40
N LEU A 31 6.30 10.69 16.04
CA LEU A 31 6.74 10.89 14.66
C LEU A 31 8.27 10.90 14.64
N ALA A 32 8.84 10.15 13.70
CA ALA A 32 10.25 10.24 13.36
C ALA A 32 10.39 10.30 11.84
N LEU A 33 10.97 11.37 11.33
CA LEU A 33 11.34 11.56 9.93
C LEU A 33 12.75 12.13 9.86
N SER A 34 13.53 11.72 8.87
CA SER A 34 14.86 12.25 8.62
C SER A 34 15.18 12.13 7.14
N ARG A 35 15.97 13.04 6.58
CA ARG A 35 16.38 12.93 5.18
C ARG A 35 17.20 11.68 4.85
N ASP A 36 17.97 11.17 5.82
CA ASP A 36 18.99 10.17 5.55
C ASP A 36 18.57 8.73 5.89
N GLU A 37 17.70 8.53 6.88
CA GLU A 37 17.27 7.18 7.32
C GLU A 37 15.77 6.91 7.09
N ARG A 38 14.90 7.77 7.60
CA ARG A 38 13.43 7.64 7.50
C ARG A 38 12.83 8.82 6.74
N GLN A 39 13.07 8.86 5.44
CA GLN A 39 12.68 9.99 4.58
C GLN A 39 11.19 9.98 4.27
N VAL A 40 10.66 8.82 3.88
CA VAL A 40 9.26 8.65 3.48
C VAL A 40 8.60 7.68 4.44
N LEU A 41 7.50 8.09 5.06
CA LEU A 41 6.68 7.22 5.88
C LEU A 41 5.39 6.90 5.12
N VAL A 42 5.25 5.66 4.67
CA VAL A 42 4.01 5.16 4.05
C VAL A 42 3.05 4.77 5.17
N VAL A 43 1.94 5.51 5.30
CA VAL A 43 0.95 5.32 6.36
C VAL A 43 -0.28 4.62 5.77
N THR A 44 -0.50 3.38 6.18
CA THR A 44 -1.63 2.55 5.74
C THR A 44 -2.67 2.38 6.83
N GLY A 45 -3.85 1.90 6.44
CA GLY A 45 -4.96 1.63 7.35
C GLY A 45 -6.29 2.13 6.78
N PRO A 46 -7.41 1.77 7.41
CA PRO A 46 -8.73 2.11 6.91
C PRO A 46 -8.99 3.62 6.92
N ASN A 47 -9.94 4.05 6.10
CA ASN A 47 -10.45 5.42 6.15
C ASN A 47 -11.12 5.64 7.52
N MET A 48 -11.04 6.88 8.04
CA MET A 48 -11.51 7.25 9.39
C MET A 48 -10.66 6.75 10.57
N ALA A 49 -9.61 5.95 10.34
CA ALA A 49 -8.74 5.45 11.40
C ALA A 49 -7.71 6.49 11.94
N GLY A 50 -7.83 7.76 11.56
CA GLY A 50 -6.97 8.84 12.06
C GLY A 50 -5.71 9.13 11.23
N LYS A 51 -5.52 8.51 10.05
CA LYS A 51 -4.37 8.78 9.15
C LYS A 51 -4.24 10.28 8.84
N SER A 52 -5.28 10.90 8.28
CA SER A 52 -5.27 12.33 7.93
C SER A 52 -5.05 13.24 9.15
N THR A 53 -5.57 12.85 10.32
CA THR A 53 -5.35 13.56 11.59
C THR A 53 -3.87 13.51 11.98
N TYR A 54 -3.23 12.34 11.91
CA TYR A 54 -1.81 12.16 12.18
C TYR A 54 -0.94 12.98 11.20
N LEU A 55 -1.27 12.96 9.91
CA LEU A 55 -0.58 13.73 8.87
C LEU A 55 -0.68 15.25 9.12
N ARG A 56 -1.89 15.77 9.33
CA ARG A 56 -2.13 17.20 9.61
C ARG A 56 -1.48 17.62 10.92
N GLN A 57 -1.51 16.78 11.95
CA GLN A 57 -0.84 17.01 13.22
C GLN A 57 0.66 17.26 13.02
N ALA A 58 1.34 16.43 12.23
CA ALA A 58 2.76 16.58 11.96
C ALA A 58 3.07 17.96 11.34
N ALA A 59 2.32 18.35 10.31
CA ALA A 59 2.45 19.64 9.66
C ALA A 59 2.20 20.82 10.61
N LEU A 60 1.14 20.74 11.43
CA LEU A 60 0.80 21.78 12.41
C LEU A 60 1.85 21.91 13.51
N ILE A 61 2.42 20.81 14.00
CA ILE A 61 3.49 20.83 15.00
C ILE A 61 4.74 21.53 14.45
N VAL A 62 5.13 21.23 13.20
CA VAL A 62 6.26 21.90 12.54
C VAL A 62 5.99 23.40 12.38
N LEU A 63 4.79 23.77 11.92
CA LEU A 63 4.39 25.16 11.78
C LEU A 63 4.45 25.91 13.11
N LEU A 64 3.85 25.34 14.17
CA LEU A 64 3.83 25.93 15.51
C LEU A 64 5.25 26.14 16.07
N ALA A 65 6.14 25.16 15.88
CA ALA A 65 7.52 25.30 16.32
C ALA A 65 8.26 26.44 15.59
N GLN A 66 8.04 26.59 14.28
CA GLN A 66 8.73 27.63 13.48
C GLN A 66 8.15 29.03 13.65
N VAL A 67 6.91 29.18 14.11
CA VAL A 67 6.37 30.48 14.55
C VAL A 67 6.80 30.86 15.97
N GLY A 68 7.56 29.99 16.66
CA GLY A 68 8.06 30.22 18.01
C GLY A 68 7.08 29.88 19.13
N SER A 69 6.02 29.10 18.84
CA SER A 69 5.07 28.63 19.84
C SER A 69 5.57 27.35 20.52
N PHE A 70 5.07 27.09 21.73
CA PHE A 70 5.04 25.72 22.25
C PHE A 70 4.21 24.82 21.33
N VAL A 71 4.55 23.54 21.30
CA VAL A 71 3.88 22.53 20.49
C VAL A 71 3.15 21.51 21.35
N PRO A 72 2.03 20.93 20.88
CA PRO A 72 1.27 19.91 21.61
C PRO A 72 1.96 18.53 21.56
N ALA A 73 3.13 18.41 22.17
CA ALA A 73 3.91 17.16 22.27
C ALA A 73 4.59 17.05 23.65
N ASP A 74 4.96 15.85 24.07
CA ASP A 74 5.74 15.65 25.29
C ASP A 74 7.18 16.15 25.10
N SER A 75 7.71 15.93 23.90
CA SER A 75 8.97 16.54 23.44
C SER A 75 8.98 16.64 21.93
N ALA A 76 9.68 17.64 21.38
CA ALA A 76 9.84 17.78 19.93
C ALA A 76 11.22 18.34 19.57
N ARG A 77 11.89 17.67 18.64
CA ARG A 77 13.10 18.12 17.97
C ARG A 77 12.81 18.26 16.47
N ILE A 78 12.85 19.48 15.97
CA ILE A 78 12.40 19.80 14.61
C ILE A 78 13.53 20.56 13.92
N GLY A 79 14.11 19.91 12.92
CA GLY A 79 15.04 20.50 11.98
C GLY A 79 14.29 21.39 11.00
N MET A 80 14.86 22.56 10.69
CA MET A 80 14.23 23.60 9.86
C MET A 80 13.61 23.06 8.57
N VAL A 81 12.38 23.49 8.31
CA VAL A 81 11.57 23.23 7.12
C VAL A 81 11.38 24.54 6.37
N ASP A 82 11.73 24.56 5.08
CA ASP A 82 11.59 25.74 4.24
C ASP A 82 10.13 25.95 3.78
N ARG A 83 9.44 24.86 3.43
CA ARG A 83 8.05 24.84 2.97
C ARG A 83 7.35 23.57 3.44
N ILE A 84 6.07 23.72 3.78
CA ILE A 84 5.16 22.60 4.04
C ILE A 84 4.22 22.50 2.83
N PHE A 85 4.25 21.36 2.16
CA PHE A 85 3.34 21.04 1.06
C PHE A 85 2.32 20.03 1.53
N THR A 86 1.06 20.26 1.20
CA THR A 86 -0.04 19.37 1.57
C THR A 86 -0.88 19.08 0.35
N ARG A 87 -0.97 17.80 -0.03
CA ARG A 87 -2.06 17.29 -0.84
C ARG A 87 -2.96 16.49 0.09
N VAL A 88 -3.95 17.15 0.66
CA VAL A 88 -4.94 16.53 1.54
C VAL A 88 -6.30 16.82 0.93
N GLY A 89 -7.02 15.77 0.53
CA GLY A 89 -8.30 15.90 -0.16
C GLY A 89 -9.24 16.85 0.58
N LEU A 90 -9.55 17.99 -0.03
CA LEU A 90 -10.70 18.81 0.34
C LEU A 90 -11.93 18.16 -0.31
N GLN A 91 -13.03 18.11 0.43
CA GLN A 91 -14.31 17.67 -0.11
C GLN A 91 -14.67 18.54 -1.31
N ASP A 92 -14.75 17.89 -2.47
CA ASP A 92 -15.36 18.30 -3.74
C ASP A 92 -15.69 19.79 -3.88
N ASP A 93 -14.72 20.58 -4.34
CA ASP A 93 -15.05 21.85 -5.01
C ASP A 93 -15.36 21.55 -6.48
N LEU A 94 -16.62 21.16 -6.73
CA LEU A 94 -17.17 20.92 -8.07
C LEU A 94 -17.35 22.21 -8.89
N GLY A 95 -16.87 23.37 -8.40
CA GLY A 95 -17.16 24.69 -8.98
C GLY A 95 -16.37 25.10 -10.24
N ALA A 96 -15.32 24.38 -10.63
CA ALA A 96 -14.36 24.88 -11.64
C ALA A 96 -14.38 24.17 -13.01
N GLY A 97 -15.25 23.17 -13.24
CA GLY A 97 -15.33 22.47 -14.53
C GLY A 97 -14.10 21.62 -14.88
N GLN A 98 -13.16 21.42 -13.95
CA GLN A 98 -12.06 20.47 -14.08
C GLN A 98 -12.36 19.17 -13.33
N SER A 99 -11.89 18.04 -13.85
CA SER A 99 -11.95 16.75 -13.15
C SER A 99 -11.20 16.86 -11.81
N THR A 100 -11.78 16.35 -10.73
CA THR A 100 -11.14 16.31 -9.40
C THR A 100 -9.78 15.61 -9.46
N PHE A 101 -9.65 14.61 -10.32
CA PHE A 101 -8.38 13.93 -10.58
C PHE A 101 -7.35 14.85 -11.27
N MET A 102 -7.77 15.69 -12.22
CA MET A 102 -6.85 16.65 -12.87
C MET A 102 -6.33 17.67 -11.86
N VAL A 103 -7.19 18.21 -10.99
CA VAL A 103 -6.78 19.13 -9.91
C VAL A 103 -5.75 18.46 -9.00
N GLU A 104 -6.01 17.21 -8.61
CA GLU A 104 -5.07 16.41 -7.82
C GLU A 104 -3.70 16.24 -8.51
N MET A 105 -3.68 15.99 -9.81
CA MET A 105 -2.44 15.85 -10.58
C MET A 105 -1.68 17.18 -10.70
N VAL A 106 -2.40 18.30 -10.91
CA VAL A 106 -1.79 19.64 -10.97
C VAL A 106 -1.21 20.03 -9.62
N GLU A 107 -1.90 19.77 -8.52
CA GLU A 107 -1.40 20.00 -7.16
C GLU A 107 -0.16 19.15 -6.89
N THR A 108 -0.20 17.86 -7.20
CA THR A 108 0.93 16.94 -7.03
C THR A 108 2.14 17.41 -7.86
N ALA A 109 1.93 17.77 -9.13
CA ALA A 109 3.00 18.31 -9.97
C ALA A 109 3.57 19.63 -9.40
N GLY A 110 2.72 20.51 -8.86
CA GLY A 110 3.14 21.74 -8.20
C GLY A 110 4.05 21.48 -6.99
N ILE A 111 3.72 20.48 -6.18
CA ILE A 111 4.54 20.04 -5.05
C ILE A 111 5.91 19.54 -5.56
N LEU A 112 5.92 18.62 -6.52
CA LEU A 112 7.16 18.01 -7.04
C LEU A 112 8.09 19.04 -7.69
N HIS A 113 7.55 20.08 -8.34
CA HIS A 113 8.37 21.13 -8.95
C HIS A 113 8.95 22.14 -7.94
N GLN A 114 8.33 22.34 -6.78
CA GLN A 114 8.68 23.41 -5.84
C GLN A 114 9.31 22.93 -4.53
N ALA A 115 9.11 21.66 -4.18
CA ALA A 115 9.70 21.07 -2.98
C ALA A 115 11.22 20.95 -3.10
N THR A 116 11.89 21.09 -1.96
CA THR A 116 13.35 21.01 -1.84
C THR A 116 13.73 19.94 -0.83
N GLY A 117 15.04 19.63 -0.75
CA GLY A 117 15.66 18.84 0.31
C GLY A 117 15.21 19.14 1.73
N ARG A 118 14.79 20.38 2.02
CA ARG A 118 14.38 20.81 3.37
C ARG A 118 12.87 20.82 3.58
N SER A 119 12.07 20.60 2.54
CA SER A 119 10.62 20.67 2.64
C SER A 119 10.04 19.50 3.45
N LEU A 120 8.84 19.72 3.98
CA LEU A 120 7.96 18.67 4.51
C LEU A 120 6.82 18.50 3.52
N VAL A 121 6.64 17.27 3.03
CA VAL A 121 5.56 16.94 2.10
C VAL A 121 4.56 16.00 2.79
N VAL A 122 3.28 16.32 2.70
CA VAL A 122 2.19 15.52 3.24
C VAL A 122 1.24 15.16 2.10
N LEU A 123 1.23 13.89 1.71
CA LEU A 123 0.40 13.36 0.63
C LEU A 123 -0.64 12.42 1.24
N ASP A 124 -1.92 12.70 1.01
CA ASP A 124 -3.04 11.91 1.50
C ASP A 124 -3.85 11.41 0.30
N GLU A 125 -3.77 10.10 0.05
CA GLU A 125 -4.64 9.37 -0.87
C GLU A 125 -4.55 9.78 -2.36
N ILE A 126 -3.32 10.00 -2.85
CA ILE A 126 -3.07 10.20 -4.29
C ILE A 126 -3.51 8.96 -5.09
N GLY A 127 -4.09 9.19 -6.26
CA GLY A 127 -4.49 8.19 -7.23
C GLY A 127 -5.94 7.74 -7.11
N ARG A 128 -6.71 8.23 -6.13
CA ARG A 128 -8.07 7.74 -5.87
C ARG A 128 -9.08 8.06 -6.98
N GLY A 129 -8.90 9.17 -7.70
CA GLY A 129 -9.85 9.64 -8.71
C GLY A 129 -9.80 8.93 -10.07
N THR A 130 -9.04 7.84 -10.20
CA THR A 130 -8.81 7.12 -11.47
C THR A 130 -8.89 5.60 -11.29
N SER A 131 -8.59 4.83 -12.34
CA SER A 131 -8.53 3.36 -12.26
C SER A 131 -7.53 2.91 -11.20
N THR A 132 -7.81 1.78 -10.53
CA THR A 132 -6.99 1.31 -9.40
C THR A 132 -5.52 1.14 -9.79
N TYR A 133 -5.24 0.60 -10.98
CA TYR A 133 -3.87 0.38 -11.44
C TYR A 133 -3.18 1.68 -11.87
N ASP A 134 -3.89 2.61 -12.50
CA ASP A 134 -3.31 3.92 -12.84
C ASP A 134 -2.99 4.72 -11.58
N GLY A 135 -3.92 4.73 -10.62
CA GLY A 135 -3.76 5.43 -9.34
C GLY A 135 -2.60 4.86 -8.52
N LEU A 136 -2.51 3.52 -8.43
CA LEU A 136 -1.39 2.81 -7.81
C LEU A 136 -0.07 3.17 -8.48
N SER A 137 -0.01 3.10 -9.81
CA SER A 137 1.20 3.37 -10.58
C SER A 137 1.70 4.80 -10.40
N ILE A 138 0.79 5.78 -10.41
CA ILE A 138 1.11 7.19 -10.16
C ILE A 138 1.59 7.38 -8.73
N ALA A 139 0.88 6.86 -7.73
CA ALA A 139 1.25 7.00 -6.33
C ALA A 139 2.64 6.41 -6.05
N GLN A 140 2.93 5.23 -6.62
CA GLN A 140 4.24 4.61 -6.55
C GLN A 140 5.31 5.48 -7.23
N ALA A 141 5.07 5.95 -8.46
CA ALA A 141 6.02 6.79 -9.19
C ALA A 141 6.33 8.10 -8.45
N VAL A 142 5.33 8.71 -7.80
CA VAL A 142 5.51 9.91 -6.96
C VAL A 142 6.38 9.59 -5.76
N ALA A 143 6.12 8.50 -5.03
CA ALA A 143 6.93 8.08 -3.89
C ALA A 143 8.39 7.79 -4.29
N GLU A 144 8.58 7.07 -5.40
CA GLU A 144 9.90 6.79 -5.98
C GLU A 144 10.61 8.08 -6.40
N HIS A 145 9.93 9.03 -7.04
CA HIS A 145 10.52 10.30 -7.47
C HIS A 145 10.98 11.16 -6.28
N VAL A 146 10.13 11.29 -5.25
CA VAL A 146 10.45 12.01 -4.01
C VAL A 146 11.64 11.37 -3.28
N HIS A 147 11.71 10.03 -3.26
CA HIS A 147 12.82 9.30 -2.66
C HIS A 147 14.12 9.43 -3.46
N ASN A 148 14.07 9.26 -4.79
CA ASN A 148 15.24 9.08 -5.63
C ASN A 148 15.84 10.38 -6.18
N ASP A 149 15.06 11.44 -6.40
CA ASP A 149 15.61 12.70 -6.91
C ASP A 149 16.49 13.38 -5.82
N PRO A 150 17.79 13.57 -6.07
CA PRO A 150 18.72 14.16 -5.09
C PRO A 150 18.36 15.59 -4.66
N ARG A 151 17.57 16.32 -5.48
CA ARG A 151 17.12 17.68 -5.20
C ARG A 151 15.89 17.72 -4.31
N LEU A 152 15.04 16.69 -4.40
CA LEU A 152 13.84 16.53 -3.58
C LEU A 152 14.20 15.98 -2.22
N GLY A 153 14.56 14.70 -2.09
CA GLY A 153 15.10 14.10 -0.86
C GLY A 153 14.38 14.50 0.44
N CYS A 154 13.09 14.86 0.36
CA CYS A 154 12.40 15.63 1.39
C CYS A 154 11.66 14.72 2.35
N ARG A 155 11.46 15.20 3.58
CA ARG A 155 10.72 14.47 4.60
C ARG A 155 9.27 14.37 4.17
N THR A 156 8.74 13.16 4.06
CA THR A 156 7.44 12.91 3.43
C THR A 156 6.59 11.98 4.27
N LEU A 157 5.34 12.38 4.50
CA LEU A 157 4.28 11.51 5.00
C LEU A 157 3.38 11.17 3.81
N PHE A 158 3.21 9.88 3.55
CA PHE A 158 2.41 9.38 2.44
C PHE A 158 1.31 8.47 2.99
N ALA A 159 0.12 9.01 3.23
CA ALA A 159 -1.04 8.20 3.57
C ALA A 159 -1.67 7.61 2.30
N THR A 160 -1.95 6.32 2.33
CA THR A 160 -2.49 5.60 1.18
C THR A 160 -3.49 4.51 1.60
N HIS A 161 -4.35 4.15 0.66
CA HIS A 161 -5.24 2.99 0.73
C HIS A 161 -4.72 1.80 -0.08
N TYR A 162 -3.67 2.02 -0.89
CA TYR A 162 -2.99 0.96 -1.64
C TYR A 162 -2.01 0.23 -0.71
N HIS A 163 -2.33 -1.01 -0.37
CA HIS A 163 -1.45 -1.85 0.45
C HIS A 163 -0.17 -2.24 -0.30
N GLU A 164 -0.24 -2.30 -1.62
CA GLU A 164 0.86 -2.59 -2.54
C GLU A 164 2.02 -1.58 -2.39
N LEU A 165 1.73 -0.33 -1.96
CA LEU A 165 2.78 0.67 -1.70
C LEU A 165 3.70 0.29 -0.54
N THR A 166 3.28 -0.63 0.34
CA THR A 166 4.13 -1.08 1.46
C THR A 166 5.36 -1.85 0.99
N GLU A 167 5.32 -2.43 -0.21
CA GLU A 167 6.46 -3.13 -0.82
C GLU A 167 7.61 -2.18 -1.15
N LEU A 168 7.36 -0.87 -1.24
CA LEU A 168 8.40 0.13 -1.47
C LEU A 168 9.47 0.12 -0.37
N ALA A 169 9.10 -0.16 0.88
CA ALA A 169 10.06 -0.23 1.98
C ALA A 169 11.11 -1.35 1.80
N ALA A 170 10.80 -2.39 1.01
CA ALA A 170 11.77 -3.45 0.69
C ALA A 170 12.76 -3.03 -0.41
N ARG A 171 12.40 -2.05 -1.24
CA ARG A 171 13.19 -1.61 -2.41
C ARG A 171 13.90 -0.27 -2.20
N LEU A 172 13.36 0.59 -1.35
CA LEU A 172 13.81 1.96 -1.14
C LEU A 172 14.25 2.13 0.33
N PRO A 173 15.55 2.25 0.62
CA PRO A 173 16.10 2.12 1.99
C PRO A 173 15.63 3.21 2.95
N ARG A 174 15.16 4.36 2.44
CA ARG A 174 14.64 5.46 3.28
C ARG A 174 13.12 5.51 3.36
N VAL A 175 12.43 4.50 2.83
CA VAL A 175 10.98 4.32 2.96
C VAL A 175 10.69 3.38 4.11
N HIS A 176 9.82 3.81 5.02
CA HIS A 176 9.38 3.01 6.17
C HIS A 176 7.86 2.91 6.17
N ASN A 177 7.33 1.76 6.56
CA ASN A 177 5.90 1.54 6.68
C ASN A 177 5.41 1.82 8.11
N CYS A 178 4.26 2.45 8.18
CA CYS A 178 3.45 2.55 9.37
C CYS A 178 1.99 2.20 9.05
N SER A 179 1.27 1.74 10.06
CA SER A 179 -0.15 1.47 9.96
C SER A 179 -0.87 1.98 11.20
N VAL A 180 -2.17 2.23 11.06
CA VAL A 180 -3.01 2.46 12.24
C VAL A 180 -3.23 1.12 12.93
N ALA A 181 -2.94 1.06 14.23
CA ALA A 181 -3.14 -0.11 15.06
C ALA A 181 -4.64 -0.43 15.17
N VAL A 182 -4.94 -1.71 14.96
CA VAL A 182 -6.28 -2.28 14.97
C VAL A 182 -6.33 -3.36 16.05
N ALA A 183 -7.40 -3.38 16.83
CA ALA A 183 -7.69 -4.45 17.79
C ALA A 183 -8.96 -5.19 17.37
N GLU A 184 -8.93 -6.52 17.43
CA GLU A 184 -10.10 -7.37 17.21
C GLU A 184 -10.63 -7.86 18.56
N GLN A 185 -11.90 -7.62 18.85
CA GLN A 185 -12.56 -8.09 20.07
C GLN A 185 -13.93 -8.69 19.72
N GLY A 186 -14.12 -9.99 19.97
CA GLY A 186 -15.41 -10.64 19.80
C GLY A 186 -15.95 -10.67 18.36
N GLY A 187 -15.08 -10.51 17.35
CA GLY A 187 -15.47 -10.40 15.94
C GLY A 187 -15.74 -8.96 15.46
N ASP A 188 -15.61 -7.97 16.35
CA ASP A 188 -15.64 -6.56 16.01
C ASP A 188 -14.23 -5.97 15.95
N VAL A 189 -14.06 -5.01 15.03
CA VAL A 189 -12.80 -4.31 14.80
C VAL A 189 -12.85 -2.94 15.47
N VAL A 190 -11.84 -2.62 16.29
CA VAL A 190 -11.69 -1.32 16.96
C VAL A 190 -10.41 -0.64 16.48
N PHE A 191 -10.54 0.59 16.01
CA PHE A 191 -9.39 1.42 15.63
C PHE A 191 -8.83 2.12 16.87
N LEU A 192 -7.56 1.87 17.17
CA LEU A 192 -6.91 2.41 18.37
C LEU A 192 -6.40 3.84 18.16
N HIS A 193 -6.49 4.38 16.95
CA HIS A 193 -5.93 5.69 16.54
C HIS A 193 -4.43 5.88 16.85
N ARG A 194 -3.72 4.78 17.14
CA ARG A 194 -2.28 4.74 17.37
C ARG A 194 -1.58 4.30 16.08
N ILE A 195 -0.51 4.99 15.71
CA ILE A 195 0.36 4.63 14.60
C ILE A 195 1.41 3.64 15.10
N ALA A 196 1.52 2.50 14.42
CA ALA A 196 2.48 1.45 14.70
C ALA A 196 3.42 1.24 13.50
N PRO A 197 4.68 0.79 13.72
CA PRO A 197 5.55 0.40 12.62
C PRO A 197 5.01 -0.85 11.90
N GLY A 198 5.24 -0.92 10.59
CA GLY A 198 4.78 -2.01 9.73
C GLY A 198 3.71 -1.59 8.73
N GLY A 199 3.47 -2.42 7.72
CA GLY A 199 2.33 -2.28 6.82
C GLY A 199 1.04 -2.78 7.47
N ALA A 200 -0.12 -2.42 6.92
CA ALA A 200 -1.36 -3.07 7.28
C ALA A 200 -1.48 -4.41 6.52
N ASP A 201 -1.65 -5.51 7.27
CA ASP A 201 -1.67 -6.87 6.72
C ASP A 201 -2.96 -7.20 5.95
N ARG A 202 -4.02 -6.41 6.12
CA ARG A 202 -5.36 -6.65 5.55
C ARG A 202 -6.11 -5.36 5.25
N SER A 203 -7.04 -5.45 4.30
CA SER A 203 -8.06 -4.42 4.05
C SER A 203 -9.22 -4.55 5.03
N TYR A 204 -9.56 -3.48 5.74
CA TYR A 204 -10.63 -3.47 6.74
C TYR A 204 -11.96 -2.88 6.21
N GLY A 205 -12.13 -2.76 4.88
CA GLY A 205 -13.29 -2.08 4.28
C GLY A 205 -14.63 -2.68 4.69
N VAL A 206 -14.77 -4.01 4.65
CA VAL A 206 -16.02 -4.69 5.03
C VAL A 206 -16.24 -4.61 6.55
N HIS A 207 -15.18 -4.61 7.37
CA HIS A 207 -15.29 -4.38 8.82
C HIS A 207 -15.79 -2.95 9.14
N VAL A 208 -15.32 -1.93 8.42
CA VAL A 208 -15.84 -0.56 8.56
C VAL A 208 -17.32 -0.50 8.18
N ALA A 209 -17.74 -1.22 7.13
CA ALA A 209 -19.14 -1.33 6.76
C ALA A 209 -20.00 -2.00 7.86
N GLN A 210 -19.46 -2.99 8.58
CA GLN A 210 -20.11 -3.60 9.74
C GLN A 210 -20.29 -2.59 10.88
N LEU A 211 -19.25 -1.82 11.21
CA LEU A 211 -19.32 -0.75 12.21
C LEU A 211 -20.33 0.33 11.84
N ALA A 212 -20.51 0.62 10.54
CA ALA A 212 -21.51 1.54 10.04
C ALA A 212 -22.95 0.99 10.10
N GLY A 213 -23.14 -0.25 10.55
CA GLY A 213 -24.45 -0.88 10.71
C GLY A 213 -25.04 -1.41 9.40
N MET A 214 -24.21 -1.74 8.41
CA MET A 214 -24.70 -2.31 7.14
C MET A 214 -25.46 -3.64 7.38
N PRO A 215 -26.53 -3.92 6.60
CA PRO A 215 -27.34 -5.12 6.79
C PRO A 215 -26.50 -6.40 6.68
N ARG A 216 -26.74 -7.36 7.57
CA ARG A 216 -26.03 -8.66 7.59
C ARG A 216 -25.97 -9.38 6.25
N PRO A 217 -27.05 -9.45 5.43
CA PRO A 217 -26.97 -10.09 4.11
C PRO A 217 -25.97 -9.41 3.16
N VAL A 218 -25.84 -8.09 3.25
CA VAL A 218 -24.87 -7.33 2.43
C VAL A 218 -23.44 -7.61 2.89
N LEU A 219 -23.21 -7.62 4.21
CA LEU A 219 -21.90 -7.94 4.78
C LEU A 219 -21.46 -9.37 4.42
N GLN A 220 -22.36 -10.34 4.54
CA GLN A 220 -22.09 -11.73 4.17
C GLN A 220 -21.69 -11.84 2.69
N ARG A 221 -22.44 -11.18 1.80
CA ARG A 221 -22.12 -11.17 0.38
C ARG A 221 -20.79 -10.47 0.08
N ALA A 222 -20.48 -9.38 0.77
CA ALA A 222 -19.22 -8.67 0.61
C ALA A 222 -18.02 -9.55 1.01
N TRP A 223 -18.14 -10.33 2.10
CA TRP A 223 -17.12 -11.29 2.51
C TRP A 223 -16.88 -12.41 1.49
N GLU A 224 -17.94 -12.97 0.92
CA GLU A 224 -17.84 -13.98 -0.15
C GLU A 224 -17.10 -13.44 -1.38
N LEU A 225 -17.44 -12.22 -1.82
CA LEU A 225 -16.79 -11.58 -2.97
C LEU A 225 -15.33 -11.25 -2.71
N LEU A 226 -15.01 -10.76 -1.49
CA LEU A 226 -13.63 -10.48 -1.11
C LEU A 226 -12.77 -11.75 -1.14
N ALA A 227 -13.28 -12.85 -0.56
CA ALA A 227 -12.58 -14.13 -0.55
C ALA A 227 -12.32 -14.67 -1.97
N ALA A 228 -13.27 -14.49 -2.90
CA ALA A 228 -13.08 -14.87 -4.30
C ALA A 228 -11.93 -14.08 -4.96
N HIS A 229 -11.90 -12.75 -4.77
CA HIS A 229 -10.86 -11.90 -5.35
C HIS A 229 -9.47 -12.12 -4.74
N GLU A 230 -9.38 -12.41 -3.44
CA GLU A 230 -8.10 -12.76 -2.80
C GLU A 230 -7.58 -14.11 -3.29
N GLY A 231 -8.46 -15.09 -3.50
CA GLY A 231 -8.11 -16.39 -4.09
C GLY A 231 -7.59 -16.30 -5.53
N GLU A 232 -8.20 -15.45 -6.35
CA GLU A 232 -7.76 -15.19 -7.72
C GLU A 232 -6.39 -14.50 -7.78
N ARG A 233 -6.11 -13.55 -6.87
CA ARG A 233 -4.83 -12.84 -6.78
C ARG A 233 -3.68 -13.76 -6.34
N GLY A 234 -3.94 -14.72 -5.44
CA GLY A 234 -2.96 -15.71 -5.00
C GLY A 234 -2.49 -16.65 -6.12
N ALA A 235 -3.33 -16.90 -7.13
CA ALA A 235 -2.99 -17.74 -8.28
C ALA A 235 -2.25 -16.98 -9.41
N GLY A 236 -2.33 -15.65 -9.45
CA GLY A 236 -1.78 -14.81 -10.53
C GLY A 236 -0.40 -14.18 -10.26
N ALA A 237 0.10 -14.20 -9.03
CA ALA A 237 1.34 -13.50 -8.62
C ALA A 237 2.65 -14.30 -8.89
N GLY A 238 2.62 -15.31 -9.75
CA GLY A 238 3.74 -16.22 -10.01
C GLY A 238 4.55 -15.97 -11.29
N GLN A 239 4.37 -14.84 -11.99
CA GLN A 239 5.09 -14.58 -13.25
C GLN A 239 5.63 -13.15 -13.30
N GLY A 240 6.88 -12.97 -12.85
CA GLY A 240 7.55 -11.68 -13.00
C GLY A 240 8.92 -11.60 -12.35
N VAL A 241 9.96 -11.78 -13.16
CA VAL A 241 11.35 -11.30 -12.96
C VAL A 241 12.24 -12.12 -12.02
N ALA A 242 12.85 -13.19 -12.56
CA ALA A 242 14.15 -13.68 -12.11
C ALA A 242 15.23 -13.32 -13.15
N GLN A 243 15.89 -12.18 -12.95
CA GLN A 243 17.10 -11.81 -13.69
C GLN A 243 18.30 -12.61 -13.17
N ARG A 244 19.00 -13.21 -14.14
CA ARG A 244 20.26 -13.95 -14.05
C ARG A 244 21.34 -13.17 -13.28
N ARG A 245 21.95 -13.81 -12.26
CA ARG A 245 23.36 -13.60 -11.86
C ARG A 245 23.97 -14.94 -11.44
N GLY A 246 25.16 -15.22 -11.95
CA GLY A 246 25.84 -16.50 -11.80
C GLY A 246 26.87 -16.57 -10.66
N ALA A 247 26.96 -17.81 -10.12
CA ALA A 247 28.12 -18.54 -9.56
C ALA A 247 28.75 -18.12 -8.19
N PRO A 248 29.41 -19.05 -7.44
CA PRO A 248 29.30 -20.51 -7.38
C PRO A 248 29.14 -21.11 -5.95
N GLN A 249 28.69 -22.38 -5.95
CA GLN A 249 28.71 -23.48 -4.95
C GLN A 249 29.36 -23.30 -3.56
N ALA A 250 28.59 -23.70 -2.53
CA ALA A 250 29.07 -24.59 -1.45
C ALA A 250 27.89 -25.43 -0.92
N ALA A 251 28.11 -26.74 -0.82
CA ALA A 251 27.13 -27.79 -0.55
C ALA A 251 26.74 -27.88 0.94
N GLY A 252 25.49 -28.32 1.20
CA GLY A 252 25.03 -28.61 2.56
C GLY A 252 23.53 -28.93 2.71
N MET A 253 23.05 -29.94 1.98
CA MET A 253 22.06 -30.93 2.46
C MET A 253 20.79 -30.41 3.17
N GLN A 254 19.70 -30.17 2.43
CA GLN A 254 18.34 -30.29 2.98
C GLN A 254 17.38 -30.86 1.93
N LEU A 255 16.64 -31.89 2.35
CA LEU A 255 15.89 -32.85 1.54
C LEU A 255 14.66 -32.27 0.84
N GLY A 256 14.54 -32.50 -0.47
CA GLY A 256 13.45 -33.30 -1.07
C GLY A 256 11.99 -32.85 -0.93
N LEU A 257 11.63 -31.60 -1.23
CA LEU A 257 10.21 -31.16 -1.21
C LEU A 257 9.71 -30.40 -2.46
N PHE A 258 10.51 -30.27 -3.52
CA PHE A 258 10.05 -29.70 -4.79
C PHE A 258 10.62 -30.48 -5.97
N ALA A 259 9.98 -31.60 -6.30
CA ALA A 259 10.02 -32.14 -7.66
C ALA A 259 8.70 -31.73 -8.30
N GLU A 260 8.77 -30.88 -9.32
CA GLU A 260 7.62 -30.65 -10.21
C GLU A 260 7.19 -32.01 -10.76
N PRO A 261 5.88 -32.36 -10.71
CA PRO A 261 5.43 -33.58 -11.34
C PRO A 261 5.78 -33.50 -12.83
N PRO A 262 6.25 -34.61 -13.44
CA PRO A 262 6.55 -34.60 -14.86
C PRO A 262 5.32 -34.15 -15.64
N PRO A 263 5.49 -33.32 -16.70
CA PRO A 263 4.38 -32.79 -17.47
C PRO A 263 3.48 -33.94 -17.94
N SER A 264 2.17 -33.77 -17.75
CA SER A 264 1.20 -34.76 -18.21
C SER A 264 1.34 -34.93 -19.72
N PRO A 265 1.45 -36.17 -20.23
CA PRO A 265 1.63 -36.42 -21.68
C PRO A 265 0.49 -35.83 -22.52
N VAL A 266 -0.68 -35.58 -21.92
CA VAL A 266 -1.82 -34.90 -22.55
C VAL A 266 -1.52 -33.42 -22.82
N VAL A 267 -0.82 -32.74 -21.91
CA VAL A 267 -0.47 -31.32 -22.02
C VAL A 267 0.58 -31.11 -23.12
N GLU A 268 1.56 -32.02 -23.22
CA GLU A 268 2.58 -31.97 -24.27
C GLU A 268 1.95 -32.16 -25.66
N GLU A 269 1.04 -33.12 -25.82
CA GLU A 269 0.41 -33.38 -27.12
C GLU A 269 -0.56 -32.25 -27.53
N LEU A 270 -1.24 -31.59 -26.57
CA LEU A 270 -2.04 -30.39 -26.83
C LEU A 270 -1.20 -29.20 -27.29
N LEU A 271 -0.04 -28.97 -26.69
CA LEU A 271 0.85 -27.87 -27.08
C LEU A 271 1.48 -28.10 -28.46
N ALA A 272 1.59 -29.35 -28.91
CA ALA A 272 2.13 -29.72 -30.22
C ALA A 272 1.08 -29.65 -31.36
N LEU A 273 -0.20 -29.46 -31.07
CA LEU A 273 -1.27 -29.41 -32.06
C LEU A 273 -1.40 -28.02 -32.71
N ASP A 274 -1.11 -27.93 -34.01
CA ASP A 274 -1.42 -26.73 -34.80
C ASP A 274 -2.85 -26.78 -35.34
N LEU A 275 -3.76 -26.13 -34.63
CA LEU A 275 -5.20 -26.11 -34.96
C LEU A 275 -5.52 -25.48 -36.32
N ASN A 276 -4.61 -24.71 -36.92
CA ASN A 276 -4.82 -24.10 -38.23
C ASN A 276 -4.47 -25.03 -39.40
N ALA A 277 -3.80 -26.15 -39.11
CA ALA A 277 -3.32 -27.11 -40.11
C ALA A 277 -4.08 -28.44 -40.10
N VAL A 278 -5.11 -28.58 -39.25
CA VAL A 278 -5.84 -29.84 -39.05
C VAL A 278 -7.28 -29.69 -39.55
N SER A 279 -7.80 -30.69 -40.26
CA SER A 279 -9.20 -30.69 -40.67
C SER A 279 -10.13 -30.91 -39.46
N PRO A 280 -11.38 -30.42 -39.50
CA PRO A 280 -12.31 -30.55 -38.36
C PRO A 280 -12.51 -32.00 -37.87
N ILE A 281 -12.45 -32.98 -38.77
CA ILE A 281 -12.60 -34.40 -38.42
C ILE A 281 -11.35 -34.97 -37.74
N GLU A 282 -10.16 -34.55 -38.17
CA GLU A 282 -8.90 -34.94 -37.54
C GLU A 282 -8.74 -34.30 -36.16
N ALA A 283 -9.18 -33.05 -35.99
CA ALA A 283 -9.21 -32.38 -34.71
C ALA A 283 -10.11 -33.12 -33.71
N LEU A 284 -11.31 -33.53 -34.15
CA LEU A 284 -12.24 -34.31 -33.32
C LEU A 284 -11.65 -35.68 -32.91
N ASN A 285 -10.99 -36.36 -33.85
CA ASN A 285 -10.31 -37.64 -33.58
C ASN A 285 -9.15 -37.49 -32.60
N ARG A 286 -8.35 -36.41 -32.72
CA ARG A 286 -7.25 -36.10 -31.79
C ARG A 286 -7.76 -35.78 -30.39
N LEU A 287 -8.83 -35.00 -30.27
CA LEU A 287 -9.47 -34.72 -28.98
C LEU A 287 -10.01 -35.99 -28.31
N TYR A 288 -10.57 -36.92 -29.08
CA TYR A 288 -11.01 -38.22 -28.57
C TYR A 288 -9.85 -39.06 -28.03
N ALA A 289 -8.71 -39.08 -28.73
CA ALA A 289 -7.51 -39.78 -28.28
C ALA A 289 -6.92 -39.17 -26.99
N LEU A 290 -6.85 -37.83 -26.91
CA LEU A 290 -6.40 -37.11 -25.72
C LEU A 290 -7.32 -37.36 -24.51
N GLN A 291 -8.64 -37.42 -24.72
CA GLN A 291 -9.59 -37.75 -23.66
C GLN A 291 -9.41 -39.18 -23.14
N ALA A 292 -9.10 -40.14 -24.02
CA ALA A 292 -8.80 -41.51 -23.61
C ALA A 292 -7.48 -41.60 -22.83
N LEU A 293 -6.44 -40.87 -23.24
CA LEU A 293 -5.15 -40.78 -22.54
C LEU A 293 -5.31 -40.19 -21.13
N ALA A 294 -6.08 -39.11 -20.99
CA ALA A 294 -6.36 -38.50 -19.68
C ALA A 294 -7.10 -39.45 -18.73
N ARG A 295 -8.13 -40.16 -19.23
CA ARG A 295 -8.89 -41.14 -18.44
C ARG A 295 -8.07 -42.35 -18.00
N ASN A 296 -7.10 -42.77 -18.82
CA ASN A 296 -6.20 -43.87 -18.49
C ASN A 296 -5.10 -43.46 -17.50
N ALA A 297 -4.68 -42.19 -17.50
CA ALA A 297 -3.71 -41.66 -16.55
C ALA A 297 -4.28 -41.56 -15.11
N ASP A 298 -5.57 -41.25 -14.96
CA ASP A 298 -6.25 -41.20 -13.66
C ASP A 298 -6.61 -42.59 -13.07
N GLY A 299 -6.57 -43.65 -13.89
CA GLY A 299 -6.94 -45.02 -13.47
C GLY A 299 -5.80 -45.86 -12.87
N GLY A 300 -4.58 -45.33 -12.78
CA GLY A 300 -3.39 -46.04 -12.28
C GLY A 300 -3.13 -45.92 -10.77
N GLY A 301 -4.00 -45.25 -10.02
CA GLY A 301 -3.82 -44.95 -8.60
C GLY A 301 -4.46 -45.93 -7.60
N GLU A 302 -5.21 -46.93 -8.06
CA GLU A 302 -5.77 -47.98 -7.19
C GLU A 302 -5.26 -49.37 -7.62
N ARG A 303 -4.09 -49.74 -7.12
CA ARG A 303 -3.71 -51.10 -6.66
C ARG A 303 -2.33 -51.10 -6.00
#